data_AF-A0ABC8RLA8-F1
#
_entry.id   AF-A0ABC8RLA8-F1
#
_cell.length_a   1.000
_cell.length_b   1.000
_cell.length_c   1.000
_cell.angle_alpha   90.00
_cell.angle_beta   90.00
_cell.angle_gamma   90.00
#
_symmetry.space_group_name_H-M   'P 1'
#
loop_
_entity.id
_entity.type
_entity.pdbx_description
1 polymer ?
#
loop_
_entity_poly.entity_id
_entity_poly.type
_entity_poly.pdbx_seq_one_letter_code
_entity_poly.pdbx_strand_id
1 'polypeptide(L)'
;MKMENFFFVDATYFIEVDRLLRPGGYLVISGPPVQWAKQDKEWADLQAVARTLCYELILVDGSTAIWKKPNGDSCLPNQNEFGLALCDESDDPSFAWYFKLKKCVSRISSVKGEYAIGKIPNWPERIIKAPSRATQMKNGVDVFEADTRRWARRVAYYKKSLNLKLGTPAIRNVMDMNAFFGGFAAAISSDPAWVMNVVPARKPSTLGVIYDRGLVGVYHDWCEPFSTYPRTYDLIHVASIESLIRDPASRKSRCNLVDLMVEIDRILRPGGTVVIRDSPEVIDKVGRIAHAVRWTATIHEKEPESHGREKIFVASKKFWKLPSSSH
;
A
#
# COMPACT_ATOMS: atom_id res chain seq x y z
N MET A 1 -22.09 -6.82 -11.82
CA MET A 1 -21.06 -7.60 -12.53
C MET A 1 -21.10 -9.01 -11.96
N LYS A 2 -21.60 -9.99 -12.72
CA LYS A 2 -21.76 -11.38 -12.25
C LYS A 2 -20.39 -12.04 -12.16
N MET A 3 -20.08 -12.59 -10.98
CA MET A 3 -18.82 -13.28 -10.66
C MET A 3 -18.71 -14.66 -11.36
N GLU A 4 -19.74 -15.09 -12.08
CA GLU A 4 -19.87 -16.43 -12.68
C GLU A 4 -18.95 -16.66 -13.90
N ASN A 5 -18.57 -15.63 -14.66
CA ASN A 5 -17.74 -15.79 -15.87
C ASN A 5 -16.25 -15.44 -15.67
N PHE A 6 -15.86 -14.99 -14.47
CA PHE A 6 -14.53 -14.41 -14.24
C PHE A 6 -13.45 -15.43 -13.89
N PHE A 7 -13.84 -16.61 -13.40
CA PHE A 7 -12.91 -17.56 -12.80
C PHE A 7 -12.23 -18.50 -13.82
N PHE A 8 -12.88 -18.84 -14.94
CA PHE A 8 -12.57 -20.12 -15.61
C PHE A 8 -11.94 -20.05 -16.98
N VAL A 9 -12.06 -18.95 -17.73
CA VAL A 9 -11.78 -19.01 -19.17
C VAL A 9 -10.28 -19.08 -19.50
N ASP A 10 -9.36 -18.71 -18.58
CA ASP A 10 -7.93 -18.65 -18.93
C ASP A 10 -6.92 -18.77 -17.75
N ALA A 11 -7.33 -19.28 -16.58
CA ALA A 11 -6.51 -19.32 -15.36
C ALA A 11 -6.01 -17.95 -14.83
N THR A 12 -6.31 -16.84 -15.51
CA THR A 12 -5.82 -15.48 -15.20
C THR A 12 -6.03 -15.06 -13.76
N TYR A 13 -7.18 -15.39 -13.16
CA TYR A 13 -7.44 -15.08 -11.76
C TYR A 13 -6.52 -15.84 -10.82
N PHE A 14 -6.33 -17.14 -11.05
CA PHE A 14 -5.45 -17.96 -10.22
C PHE A 14 -3.99 -17.50 -10.35
N ILE A 15 -3.56 -17.08 -11.54
CA ILE A 15 -2.23 -16.46 -11.75
C ILE A 15 -2.08 -15.20 -10.92
N GLU A 16 -3.10 -14.34 -10.88
CA GLU A 16 -3.06 -13.11 -10.07
C GLU A 16 -3.03 -13.41 -8.57
N VAL A 17 -3.82 -14.40 -8.12
CA VAL A 17 -3.75 -14.91 -6.75
C VAL A 17 -2.37 -15.46 -6.44
N ASP A 18 -1.78 -16.25 -7.34
CA ASP A 18 -0.42 -16.78 -7.18
C ASP A 18 0.60 -15.64 -7.07
N ARG A 19 0.54 -14.63 -7.94
CA ARG A 19 1.42 -13.45 -7.89
C ARG A 19 1.36 -12.73 -6.54
N LEU A 20 0.16 -12.56 -5.98
CA LEU A 20 -0.06 -11.87 -4.71
C LEU A 20 0.27 -12.73 -3.48
N LEU A 21 0.03 -14.04 -3.55
CA LEU A 21 0.17 -14.95 -2.44
C LEU A 21 1.64 -15.32 -2.21
N ARG A 22 2.10 -15.14 -0.97
CA ARG A 22 3.47 -15.49 -0.58
C ARG A 22 3.70 -17.01 -0.64
N PRO A 23 4.94 -17.47 -0.93
CA PRO A 23 5.29 -18.88 -0.82
C PRO A 23 4.94 -19.44 0.58
N GLY A 24 4.32 -20.61 0.60
CA GLY A 24 3.78 -21.24 1.81
C GLY A 24 2.40 -20.71 2.26
N GLY A 25 1.83 -19.73 1.55
CA GLY A 25 0.51 -19.17 1.81
C GLY A 25 -0.64 -20.10 1.47
N TYR A 26 -1.81 -19.77 1.98
CA TYR A 26 -3.04 -20.53 1.77
C TYR A 26 -3.99 -19.76 0.85
N LEU A 27 -4.51 -20.44 -0.16
CA LEU A 27 -5.63 -19.98 -0.96
C LEU A 27 -6.90 -20.66 -0.44
N VAL A 28 -7.87 -19.86 -0.04
CA VAL A 28 -9.19 -20.33 0.40
C VAL A 28 -10.22 -19.85 -0.59
N ILE A 29 -10.94 -20.77 -1.21
CA ILE A 29 -12.09 -20.47 -2.07
C ILE A 29 -13.32 -21.07 -1.41
N SER A 30 -14.32 -20.21 -1.16
CA SER A 30 -15.60 -20.61 -0.57
C SER A 30 -16.74 -20.17 -1.49
N GLY A 31 -17.54 -21.13 -1.93
CA GLY A 31 -18.59 -20.95 -2.93
C GLY A 31 -18.35 -21.76 -4.21
N PRO A 32 -19.16 -21.53 -5.26
CA PRO A 32 -19.00 -22.22 -6.54
C PRO A 32 -17.58 -22.00 -7.11
N PRO A 33 -16.94 -23.03 -7.67
CA PRO A 33 -17.49 -24.32 -8.07
C PRO A 33 -17.31 -25.46 -7.04
N VAL A 34 -16.85 -25.15 -5.83
CA VAL A 34 -16.48 -26.17 -4.84
C VAL A 34 -17.71 -26.98 -4.39
N GLN A 35 -17.83 -28.23 -4.83
CA GLN A 35 -18.98 -29.12 -4.56
C GLN A 35 -20.34 -28.54 -4.99
N TRP A 36 -20.39 -27.67 -6.00
CA TRP A 36 -21.65 -27.14 -6.54
C TRP A 36 -22.18 -28.02 -7.68
N ALA A 37 -23.48 -28.33 -7.64
CA ALA A 37 -24.13 -29.13 -8.67
C ALA A 37 -24.02 -28.46 -10.04
N LYS A 38 -23.73 -29.26 -11.08
CA LYS A 38 -23.57 -28.80 -12.49
C LYS A 38 -22.35 -27.88 -12.72
N GLN A 39 -21.37 -27.89 -11.82
CA GLN A 39 -20.10 -27.17 -11.99
C GLN A 39 -18.87 -28.08 -11.87
N ASP A 40 -19.05 -29.37 -12.19
CA ASP A 40 -17.98 -30.37 -12.12
C ASP A 40 -16.81 -30.03 -13.04
N LYS A 41 -17.09 -29.39 -14.19
CA LYS A 41 -16.06 -28.95 -15.14
C LYS A 41 -15.24 -27.81 -14.55
N GLU A 42 -15.88 -26.76 -14.07
CA GLU A 42 -15.23 -25.60 -13.46
C GLU A 42 -14.41 -26.01 -12.22
N TRP A 43 -14.93 -26.95 -11.43
CA TRP A 43 -14.20 -27.55 -10.32
C TRP A 43 -12.95 -28.31 -10.80
N ALA A 44 -13.06 -29.14 -11.83
CA ALA A 44 -11.94 -29.85 -12.42
C ALA A 44 -10.89 -28.90 -13.00
N ASP A 45 -11.31 -27.84 -13.69
CA ASP A 45 -10.43 -26.80 -14.24
C ASP A 45 -9.67 -26.08 -13.13
N LEU A 46 -10.34 -25.70 -12.03
CA LEU A 46 -9.71 -25.08 -10.87
C LEU A 46 -8.65 -26.00 -10.24
N GLN A 47 -8.97 -27.28 -10.06
CA GLN A 47 -8.03 -28.26 -9.54
C GLN A 47 -6.83 -28.46 -10.49
N ALA A 48 -7.06 -28.48 -11.80
CA ALA A 48 -6.01 -28.65 -12.80
C ALA A 48 -5.05 -27.44 -12.83
N VAL A 49 -5.57 -26.21 -12.73
CA VAL A 49 -4.73 -25.00 -12.61
C VAL A 49 -3.91 -25.04 -11.33
N ALA A 50 -4.53 -25.36 -10.19
CA ALA A 50 -3.83 -25.46 -8.91
C ALA A 50 -2.68 -26.50 -8.95
N ARG A 51 -2.94 -27.68 -9.52
CA ARG A 51 -1.91 -28.73 -9.73
C ARG A 51 -0.79 -28.26 -10.64
N THR A 52 -1.12 -27.54 -11.71
CA THR A 52 -0.14 -26.96 -12.66
C THR A 52 0.79 -25.95 -11.97
N LEU A 53 0.39 -25.35 -10.85
CA LEU A 53 1.22 -24.43 -10.06
C LEU A 53 1.80 -25.07 -8.79
N CYS A 54 1.74 -26.40 -8.67
CA CYS A 54 2.22 -27.14 -7.50
C CYS A 54 1.48 -26.83 -6.18
N TYR A 55 0.27 -26.31 -6.24
CA TYR A 55 -0.53 -26.11 -5.04
C TYR A 55 -0.96 -27.45 -4.44
N GLU A 56 -0.74 -27.62 -3.14
CA GLU A 56 -1.17 -28.78 -2.38
C GLU A 56 -2.62 -28.56 -1.92
N LEU A 57 -3.54 -29.44 -2.31
CA LEU A 57 -4.91 -29.42 -1.78
C LEU A 57 -4.91 -29.93 -0.34
N ILE A 58 -5.24 -29.07 0.61
CA ILE A 58 -5.23 -29.38 2.05
C ILE A 58 -6.57 -29.95 2.50
N LEU A 59 -7.66 -29.32 2.07
CA LEU A 59 -9.00 -29.66 2.53
C LEU A 59 -10.03 -29.28 1.47
N VAL A 60 -11.08 -30.10 1.37
CA VAL A 60 -12.37 -29.72 0.79
C VAL A 60 -13.42 -30.06 1.84
N ASP A 61 -14.13 -29.05 2.32
CA ASP A 61 -15.19 -29.19 3.31
C ASP A 61 -16.41 -28.36 2.89
N GLY A 62 -17.50 -29.07 2.55
CA GLY A 62 -18.67 -28.49 1.90
C GLY A 62 -18.28 -27.65 0.68
N SER A 63 -18.72 -26.39 0.68
CA SER A 63 -18.43 -25.43 -0.39
C SER A 63 -17.09 -24.70 -0.24
N THR A 64 -16.17 -25.17 0.62
CA THR A 64 -14.89 -24.53 0.87
C THR A 64 -13.73 -25.46 0.52
N ALA A 65 -12.78 -24.94 -0.27
CA ALA A 65 -11.54 -25.63 -0.59
C ALA A 65 -10.34 -24.78 -0.19
N ILE A 66 -9.32 -25.45 0.37
CA ILE A 66 -8.10 -24.84 0.85
C ILE A 66 -6.92 -25.49 0.14
N TRP A 67 -6.10 -24.67 -0.51
CA TRP A 67 -4.82 -25.07 -1.08
C TRP A 67 -3.68 -24.33 -0.41
N LYS A 68 -2.51 -24.96 -0.40
CA LYS A 68 -1.26 -24.37 0.07
C LYS A 68 -0.31 -24.17 -1.10
N LYS A 69 0.17 -22.94 -1.26
CA LYS A 69 1.19 -22.56 -2.24
C LYS A 69 2.55 -23.21 -1.86
N PRO A 70 3.32 -23.73 -2.82
CA PRO A 70 4.65 -24.26 -2.52
C PRO A 70 5.58 -23.19 -1.92
N ASN A 71 6.57 -23.64 -1.15
CA ASN A 71 7.62 -22.76 -0.62
C ASN A 71 8.70 -22.44 -1.66
N GLY A 72 8.86 -23.31 -2.67
CA GLY A 72 9.78 -23.16 -3.81
C GLY A 72 9.03 -22.85 -5.10
N ASP A 73 9.75 -22.80 -6.22
CA ASP A 73 9.20 -22.40 -7.51
C ASP A 73 7.98 -23.24 -7.93
N SER A 74 7.06 -22.62 -8.67
CA SER A 74 5.92 -23.31 -9.29
C SER A 74 6.41 -24.40 -10.24
N CYS A 75 5.85 -25.61 -10.18
CA CYS A 75 6.16 -26.65 -11.14
C CYS A 75 5.38 -26.44 -12.43
N LEU A 76 5.88 -25.60 -13.33
CA LEU A 76 5.31 -25.50 -14.67
C LEU A 76 5.79 -26.69 -15.50
N PRO A 77 4.93 -27.66 -15.85
CA PRO A 77 5.32 -28.71 -16.78
C PRO A 77 5.52 -28.09 -18.17
N ASN A 78 6.56 -28.56 -18.87
CA ASN A 78 6.77 -28.26 -20.28
C ASN A 78 5.57 -28.84 -21.05
N GLN A 79 4.63 -27.97 -21.47
CA GLN A 79 3.31 -28.28 -22.05
C GLN A 79 2.18 -28.48 -21.03
N ASN A 80 1.68 -27.38 -20.45
CA ASN A 80 0.41 -27.39 -19.70
C ASN A 80 -0.76 -27.01 -20.62
N GLU A 81 -1.94 -27.57 -20.32
CA GLU A 81 -3.18 -27.38 -21.08
C GLU A 81 -3.69 -25.92 -21.07
N PHE A 82 -3.17 -25.10 -20.16
CA PHE A 82 -3.57 -23.71 -19.96
C PHE A 82 -2.69 -22.70 -20.72
N GLY A 83 -1.62 -23.14 -21.37
CA GLY A 83 -0.67 -22.26 -22.08
C GLY A 83 0.10 -21.31 -21.14
N LEU A 84 0.25 -21.67 -19.87
CA LEU A 84 1.02 -20.91 -18.88
C LEU A 84 2.51 -21.03 -19.19
N ALA A 85 3.20 -19.89 -19.20
CA ALA A 85 4.65 -19.82 -19.30
C ALA A 85 5.23 -19.07 -18.11
N LEU A 86 6.55 -19.13 -17.95
CA LEU A 86 7.25 -18.24 -17.01
C LEU A 86 7.25 -16.81 -17.56
N CYS A 87 7.09 -15.82 -16.67
CA CYS A 87 7.28 -14.42 -17.06
C CYS A 87 8.76 -14.15 -17.36
N ASP A 88 9.01 -13.09 -18.15
CA ASP A 88 10.37 -12.63 -18.42
C ASP A 88 11.04 -12.17 -17.10
N GLU A 89 12.35 -12.36 -16.97
CA GLU A 89 13.08 -11.95 -15.76
C GLU A 89 13.05 -10.43 -15.53
N SER A 90 12.75 -9.65 -16.57
CA SER A 90 12.54 -8.20 -16.48
C SER A 90 11.18 -7.81 -15.90
N ASP A 91 10.22 -8.75 -15.80
CA ASP A 91 8.90 -8.48 -15.25
C ASP A 91 8.97 -8.49 -13.72
N ASP A 92 8.88 -7.30 -13.09
CA ASP A 92 8.76 -7.22 -11.63
C ASP A 92 7.32 -7.56 -11.20
N PRO A 93 7.11 -8.66 -10.46
CA PRO A 93 5.79 -9.08 -10.00
C PRO A 93 5.17 -8.10 -9.00
N SER A 94 5.92 -7.12 -8.51
CA SER A 94 5.47 -6.14 -7.53
C SER A 94 4.74 -4.95 -8.16
N PHE A 95 4.84 -4.78 -9.49
CA PHE A 95 4.05 -3.75 -10.19
C PHE A 95 2.57 -4.14 -10.19
N ALA A 96 1.72 -3.22 -9.73
CA ALA A 96 0.28 -3.45 -9.59
C ALA A 96 -0.60 -2.34 -10.21
N TRP A 97 -0.02 -1.21 -10.63
CA TRP A 97 -0.78 -0.06 -11.12
C TRP A 97 -0.46 0.23 -12.59
N TYR A 98 -1.48 0.41 -13.43
CA TYR A 98 -1.37 0.47 -14.91
C TYR A 98 -0.61 -0.70 -15.55
N PHE A 99 -0.61 -1.87 -14.89
CA PHE A 99 0.03 -3.08 -15.42
C PHE A 99 -1.02 -3.98 -16.07
N LYS A 100 -0.78 -4.37 -17.32
CA LYS A 100 -1.63 -5.35 -18.00
C LYS A 100 -1.28 -6.74 -17.46
N LEU A 101 -2.28 -7.43 -16.89
CA LEU A 101 -2.11 -8.81 -16.45
C LEU A 101 -1.59 -9.67 -17.60
N LYS A 102 -0.47 -10.36 -17.35
CA LYS A 102 0.15 -11.29 -18.28
C LYS A 102 -0.27 -12.72 -17.92
N LYS A 103 -0.48 -13.56 -18.93
CA LYS A 103 -0.77 -14.99 -18.75
C LYS A 103 0.54 -15.77 -18.52
N CYS A 104 1.30 -15.36 -17.51
CA CYS A 104 2.58 -15.96 -17.15
C CYS A 104 2.73 -16.01 -15.63
N VAL A 105 3.54 -16.94 -15.14
CA VAL A 105 3.83 -17.11 -13.72
C VAL A 105 5.19 -16.52 -13.44
N SER A 106 5.27 -15.60 -12.48
CA SER A 106 6.53 -15.01 -12.08
C SER A 106 7.36 -16.04 -11.32
N ARG A 107 8.66 -16.12 -11.62
CA ARG A 107 9.58 -16.90 -10.79
C ARG A 107 9.57 -16.33 -9.36
N ILE A 108 9.75 -17.18 -8.36
CA ILE A 108 9.99 -16.69 -7.01
C ILE A 108 11.28 -15.87 -7.09
N SER A 109 11.17 -14.57 -6.83
CA SER A 109 12.19 -13.56 -7.16
C SER A 109 13.61 -13.96 -6.74
N SER A 110 14.61 -13.27 -7.28
CA SER A 110 16.03 -13.33 -6.89
C SER A 110 16.32 -13.30 -5.38
N VAL A 111 15.36 -12.87 -4.55
CA VAL A 111 15.36 -13.05 -3.08
C VAL A 111 14.94 -14.48 -2.75
N LYS A 112 15.86 -15.44 -2.94
CA LYS A 112 15.67 -16.89 -2.69
C LYS A 112 14.92 -17.17 -1.37
N GLY A 113 13.61 -17.40 -1.40
CA GLY A 113 12.83 -17.96 -0.28
C GLY A 113 12.79 -17.17 1.04
N GLU A 114 13.52 -16.07 1.22
CA GLU A 114 13.63 -15.39 2.52
C GLU A 114 12.38 -14.58 2.93
N TYR A 115 11.38 -14.49 2.05
CA TYR A 115 10.10 -13.85 2.34
C TYR A 115 8.90 -14.82 2.42
N ALA A 116 9.17 -16.13 2.35
CA ALA A 116 8.16 -17.16 2.55
C ALA A 116 7.56 -17.10 3.96
N ILE A 117 6.36 -17.67 4.12
CA ILE A 117 5.74 -17.77 5.43
C ILE A 117 6.66 -18.55 6.38
N GLY A 118 6.86 -18.02 7.59
CA GLY A 118 7.75 -18.59 8.60
C GLY A 118 9.24 -18.20 8.48
N LYS A 119 9.64 -17.49 7.42
CA LYS A 119 11.02 -16.97 7.27
C LYS A 119 11.20 -15.53 7.76
N ILE A 120 10.12 -14.76 7.75
CA ILE A 120 10.10 -13.37 8.23
C ILE A 120 9.98 -13.39 9.77
N PRO A 121 10.65 -12.47 10.49
CA PRO A 121 10.51 -12.35 11.94
C PRO A 121 9.05 -12.21 12.37
N ASN A 122 8.75 -12.62 13.60
CA ASN A 122 7.42 -12.45 14.17
C ASN A 122 7.18 -10.98 14.58
N TRP A 123 5.92 -10.62 14.74
CA TRP A 123 5.58 -9.36 15.40
C TRP A 123 5.95 -9.43 16.89
N PRO A 124 6.50 -8.36 17.51
CA PRO A 124 6.75 -7.03 16.94
C PRO A 124 8.13 -6.85 16.26
N GLU A 125 9.03 -7.82 16.32
CA GLU A 125 10.43 -7.69 15.84
C GLU A 125 10.53 -7.27 14.36
N ARG A 126 9.65 -7.81 13.51
CA ARG A 126 9.63 -7.49 12.07
C ARG A 126 9.40 -6.01 11.76
N ILE A 127 8.90 -5.22 12.71
CA ILE A 127 8.63 -3.80 12.46
C ILE A 127 9.90 -2.96 12.31
N ILE A 128 11.00 -3.35 12.98
CA ILE A 128 12.29 -2.63 12.94
C ILE A 128 13.33 -3.40 12.12
N LYS A 129 13.20 -4.72 11.99
CA LYS A 129 14.16 -5.53 11.23
C LYS A 129 13.97 -5.35 9.72
N ALA A 130 15.03 -4.99 9.01
CA ALA A 130 15.01 -4.86 7.57
C ALA A 130 14.68 -6.22 6.91
N PRO A 131 13.65 -6.30 6.07
CA PRO A 131 13.30 -7.55 5.40
C PRO A 131 14.18 -7.77 4.18
N SER A 132 14.34 -9.02 3.75
CA SER A 132 15.19 -9.39 2.61
C SER A 132 14.77 -8.69 1.31
N ARG A 133 13.48 -8.38 1.10
CA ARG A 133 13.03 -7.60 -0.07
C ARG A 133 13.63 -6.20 -0.13
N ALA A 134 14.09 -5.62 0.99
CA ALA A 134 14.80 -4.35 0.95
C ALA A 134 16.12 -4.44 0.15
N THR A 135 16.75 -5.62 0.06
CA THR A 135 17.99 -5.83 -0.71
C THR A 135 17.82 -5.73 -2.23
N GLN A 136 16.58 -5.81 -2.73
CA GLN A 136 16.29 -5.60 -4.16
C GLN A 136 16.60 -4.16 -4.60
N MET A 137 16.60 -3.22 -3.65
CA MET A 137 17.03 -1.85 -3.87
C MET A 137 18.51 -1.71 -3.56
N LYS A 138 19.24 -0.94 -4.38
CA LYS A 138 20.64 -0.61 -4.12
C LYS A 138 20.79 0.04 -2.72
N ASN A 139 21.62 -0.57 -1.87
CA ASN A 139 21.80 -0.19 -0.46
C ASN A 139 20.50 -0.18 0.36
N GLY A 140 19.49 -0.97 -0.03
CA GLY A 140 18.14 -0.81 0.50
C GLY A 140 18.01 -1.13 1.99
N VAL A 141 18.87 -1.99 2.56
CA VAL A 141 18.93 -2.21 4.02
C VAL A 141 19.34 -0.94 4.75
N ASP A 142 20.43 -0.29 4.33
CA ASP A 142 20.90 0.97 4.94
C ASP A 142 19.85 2.08 4.80
N VAL A 143 19.20 2.16 3.63
CA VAL A 143 18.14 3.14 3.37
C VAL A 143 16.91 2.87 4.24
N PHE A 144 16.53 1.60 4.42
CA PHE A 144 15.44 1.19 5.31
C PHE A 144 15.70 1.59 6.77
N GLU A 145 16.91 1.33 7.26
CA GLU A 145 17.27 1.69 8.62
C GLU A 145 17.34 3.21 8.80
N ALA A 146 17.89 3.92 7.82
CA ALA A 146 17.93 5.38 7.82
C ALA A 146 16.52 5.98 7.80
N ASP A 147 15.59 5.42 7.01
CA ASP A 147 14.18 5.82 6.98
C ASP A 147 13.51 5.59 8.34
N THR A 148 13.72 4.42 8.94
CA THR A 148 13.18 4.07 10.27
C THR A 148 13.67 5.04 11.35
N ARG A 149 14.99 5.30 11.43
CA ARG A 149 15.57 6.26 12.37
C ARG A 149 15.07 7.68 12.11
N ARG A 150 14.96 8.08 10.84
CA ARG A 150 14.48 9.41 10.44
C ARG A 150 13.04 9.63 10.91
N TRP A 151 12.14 8.69 10.66
CA TRP A 151 10.74 8.83 11.04
C TRP A 151 10.51 8.75 12.54
N ALA A 152 11.26 7.92 13.27
CA ALA A 152 11.22 7.92 14.74
C ALA A 152 11.50 9.31 15.32
N ARG A 153 12.55 10.00 14.82
CA ARG A 153 12.88 11.37 15.24
C ARG A 153 11.80 12.39 14.83
N ARG A 154 11.32 12.32 13.59
CA ARG A 154 10.30 13.25 13.06
C ARG A 154 8.98 13.15 13.79
N VAL A 155 8.50 11.93 14.06
CA VAL A 155 7.29 11.68 14.83
C VAL A 155 7.43 12.16 16.27
N ALA A 156 8.60 11.96 16.90
CA ALA A 156 8.85 12.49 18.23
C ALA A 156 8.76 14.03 18.27
N TYR A 157 9.31 14.72 17.25
CA TYR A 157 9.18 16.17 17.10
C TYR A 157 7.72 16.61 16.86
N TYR A 158 6.98 15.91 16.00
CA TYR A 158 5.56 16.15 15.77
C TYR A 158 4.73 16.10 17.07
N LYS A 159 4.96 15.07 17.89
CA LYS A 159 4.27 14.90 19.18
C LYS A 159 4.66 15.99 20.18
N LYS A 160 5.97 16.21 20.38
CA LYS A 160 6.48 17.04 21.47
C LYS A 160 6.46 18.54 21.16
N SER A 161 6.88 18.92 19.96
CA SER A 161 7.12 20.33 19.61
C SER A 161 5.96 20.94 18.83
N LEU A 162 5.27 20.15 18.00
CA LEU A 162 4.10 20.63 17.25
C LEU A 162 2.77 20.34 17.98
N ASN A 163 2.83 19.69 19.14
CA ASN A 163 1.68 19.31 19.96
C ASN A 163 0.60 18.54 19.17
N LEU A 164 1.02 17.72 18.20
CA LEU A 164 0.08 16.86 17.48
C LEU A 164 -0.40 15.75 18.41
N LYS A 165 -1.72 15.51 18.42
CA LYS A 165 -2.39 14.53 19.29
C LYS A 165 -2.15 13.06 18.90
N LEU A 166 -1.03 12.77 18.22
CA LEU A 166 -0.58 11.41 17.89
C LEU A 166 -0.25 10.66 19.18
N GLY A 167 -0.73 9.42 19.31
CA GLY A 167 -0.62 8.64 20.55
C GLY A 167 -1.77 8.85 21.53
N THR A 168 -2.75 9.69 21.20
CA THR A 168 -3.95 9.89 22.01
C THR A 168 -5.19 9.30 21.33
N PRO A 169 -6.30 9.06 22.06
CA PRO A 169 -7.56 8.59 21.46
C PRO A 169 -8.18 9.54 20.42
N ALA A 170 -7.68 10.78 20.31
CA ALA A 170 -8.17 11.76 19.34
C ALA A 170 -7.75 11.45 17.89
N ILE A 171 -6.69 10.66 17.69
CA ILE A 171 -6.20 10.27 16.37
C ILE A 171 -6.07 8.75 16.33
N ARG A 172 -6.91 8.07 15.56
CA ARG A 172 -6.95 6.60 15.45
C ARG A 172 -6.78 6.13 14.01
N ASN A 173 -7.32 6.88 13.05
CA ASN A 173 -7.25 6.57 11.62
C ASN A 173 -6.27 7.52 10.94
N VAL A 174 -5.08 7.01 10.58
CA VAL A 174 -4.03 7.80 9.94
C VAL A 174 -3.79 7.32 8.51
N MET A 175 -3.51 8.25 7.60
CA MET A 175 -3.00 7.94 6.27
C MET A 175 -1.61 8.54 6.13
N ASP A 176 -0.65 7.76 5.65
CA ASP A 176 0.63 8.26 5.15
C ASP A 176 0.65 8.14 3.62
N MET A 177 0.51 9.27 2.94
CA MET A 177 0.30 9.31 1.49
C MET A 177 1.55 8.97 0.67
N ASN A 178 2.72 8.95 1.30
CA ASN A 178 4.00 8.66 0.65
C ASN A 178 4.89 7.83 1.57
N ALA A 179 4.42 6.63 1.90
CA ALA A 179 4.94 5.85 3.01
C ALA A 179 6.34 5.26 2.78
N PHE A 180 6.76 5.09 1.52
CA PHE A 180 8.03 4.46 1.16
C PHE A 180 8.21 3.10 1.89
N PHE A 181 9.04 2.99 2.94
CA PHE A 181 9.19 1.77 3.73
C PHE A 181 8.24 1.66 4.93
N GLY A 182 7.29 2.57 5.09
CA GLY A 182 6.37 2.60 6.23
C GLY A 182 7.02 3.09 7.53
N GLY A 183 8.11 3.85 7.46
CA GLY A 183 8.84 4.32 8.64
C GLY A 183 7.99 5.21 9.56
N PHE A 184 7.10 6.03 9.01
CA PHE A 184 6.15 6.81 9.81
C PHE A 184 5.23 5.91 10.64
N ALA A 185 4.63 4.89 10.02
CA ALA A 185 3.75 3.94 10.70
C ALA A 185 4.51 3.11 11.75
N ALA A 186 5.74 2.70 11.44
CA ALA A 186 6.59 2.01 12.41
C ALA A 186 6.90 2.88 13.63
N ALA A 187 7.07 4.20 13.45
CA ALA A 187 7.34 5.13 14.55
C ALA A 187 6.14 5.39 15.48
N ILE A 188 4.92 5.02 15.06
CA ILE A 188 3.70 5.12 15.88
C ILE A 188 3.04 3.78 16.14
N SER A 189 3.75 2.67 15.97
CA SER A 189 3.17 1.33 16.07
C SER A 189 2.69 0.95 17.47
N SER A 190 3.21 1.62 18.50
CA SER A 190 2.77 1.47 19.89
C SER A 190 1.58 2.36 20.24
N ASP A 191 1.22 3.31 19.36
CA ASP A 191 0.08 4.20 19.58
C ASP A 191 -1.23 3.46 19.28
N PRO A 192 -2.37 3.87 19.89
CA PRO A 192 -3.69 3.31 19.59
C PRO A 192 -4.25 3.83 18.25
N ALA A 193 -3.44 3.77 17.19
CA ALA A 193 -3.76 4.24 15.86
C ALA A 193 -3.27 3.22 14.82
N TRP A 194 -4.00 3.11 13.71
CA TRP A 194 -3.54 2.38 12.54
C TRP A 194 -3.21 3.36 11.42
N VAL A 195 -2.30 2.93 10.54
CA VAL A 195 -1.85 3.74 9.41
C VAL A 195 -2.13 3.03 8.10
N MET A 196 -2.89 3.68 7.22
CA MET A 196 -2.92 3.32 5.82
C MET A 196 -1.65 3.84 5.15
N ASN A 197 -0.73 2.95 4.83
CA ASN A 197 0.52 3.30 4.16
C ASN A 197 0.33 3.29 2.65
N VAL A 198 0.49 4.42 1.98
CA VAL A 198 0.33 4.50 0.52
C VAL A 198 1.69 4.59 -0.15
N VAL A 199 1.95 3.67 -1.09
CA VAL A 199 3.10 3.73 -1.99
C VAL A 199 2.62 4.31 -3.33
N PRO A 200 3.10 5.49 -3.74
CA PRO A 200 2.62 6.08 -4.99
C PRO A 200 3.05 5.27 -6.22
N ALA A 201 2.16 5.13 -7.21
CA ALA A 201 2.34 4.25 -8.38
C ALA A 201 3.62 4.48 -9.20
N ARG A 202 4.19 5.71 -9.19
CA ARG A 202 5.42 6.09 -9.92
C ARG A 202 6.65 6.24 -9.02
N LYS A 203 6.64 5.62 -7.84
CA LYS A 203 7.76 5.58 -6.89
C LYS A 203 8.34 4.16 -6.85
N PRO A 204 9.53 3.96 -6.22
CA PRO A 204 10.06 2.62 -6.03
C PRO A 204 9.03 1.69 -5.38
N SER A 205 8.96 0.46 -5.88
CA SER A 205 8.03 -0.57 -5.43
C SER A 205 8.44 -1.07 -4.04
N THR A 206 7.89 -0.45 -2.99
CA THR A 206 8.23 -0.74 -1.59
C THR A 206 7.10 -1.37 -0.80
N LEU A 207 5.94 -1.61 -1.40
CA LEU A 207 4.77 -2.13 -0.70
C LEU A 207 5.02 -3.51 -0.09
N GLY A 208 5.79 -4.36 -0.79
CA GLY A 208 6.23 -5.63 -0.23
C GLY A 208 7.00 -5.46 1.09
N VAL A 209 7.91 -4.49 1.16
CA VAL A 209 8.67 -4.20 2.39
C VAL A 209 7.73 -3.76 3.52
N ILE A 210 6.72 -2.94 3.23
CA ILE A 210 5.69 -2.55 4.22
C ILE A 210 4.97 -3.78 4.77
N TYR A 211 4.55 -4.71 3.92
CA TYR A 211 3.89 -5.94 4.36
C TYR A 211 4.83 -6.84 5.17
N ASP A 212 6.13 -6.88 4.85
CA ASP A 212 7.11 -7.65 5.62
C ASP A 212 7.35 -7.08 7.01
N ARG A 213 7.16 -5.76 7.20
CA ARG A 213 7.12 -5.13 8.52
C ARG A 213 5.85 -5.47 9.31
N GLY A 214 4.87 -6.13 8.68
CA GLY A 214 3.57 -6.40 9.28
C GLY A 214 2.61 -5.22 9.26
N LEU A 215 2.87 -4.22 8.42
CA LEU A 215 2.03 -3.04 8.28
C LEU A 215 1.05 -3.24 7.11
N VAL A 216 -0.05 -2.48 7.11
CA VAL A 216 -1.01 -2.45 6.00
C VAL A 216 -0.68 -1.33 5.03
N GLY A 217 -0.97 -1.52 3.74
CA GLY A 217 -0.71 -0.49 2.73
C GLY A 217 -1.26 -0.83 1.36
N VAL A 218 -1.21 0.16 0.47
CA VAL A 218 -1.76 0.09 -0.90
C VAL A 218 -0.85 0.81 -1.90
N TYR A 219 -0.94 0.41 -3.18
CA TYR A 219 -0.49 1.26 -4.28
C TYR A 219 -1.60 2.23 -4.68
N HIS A 220 -1.24 3.48 -4.97
CA HIS A 220 -2.21 4.47 -5.45
C HIS A 220 -1.57 5.51 -6.37
N ASP A 221 -2.30 5.97 -7.39
CA ASP A 221 -1.93 7.16 -8.15
C ASP A 221 -2.70 8.38 -7.61
N TRP A 222 -1.98 9.32 -7.01
CA TRP A 222 -2.57 10.54 -6.43
C TRP A 222 -3.12 11.54 -7.45
N CYS A 223 -3.02 11.25 -8.75
CA CYS A 223 -3.80 11.95 -9.77
C CYS A 223 -5.21 11.35 -9.99
N GLU A 224 -5.56 10.32 -9.22
CA GLU A 224 -6.87 9.68 -9.19
C GLU A 224 -7.47 9.75 -7.77
N PRO A 225 -8.81 9.75 -7.65
CA PRO A 225 -9.47 9.72 -6.34
C PRO A 225 -9.16 8.43 -5.59
N PHE A 226 -8.90 8.52 -4.29
CA PHE A 226 -8.61 7.38 -3.44
C PHE A 226 -9.90 6.62 -3.12
N SER A 227 -9.90 5.30 -3.31
CA SER A 227 -11.09 4.45 -3.07
C SER A 227 -11.39 4.26 -1.59
N THR A 228 -11.91 5.31 -0.96
CA THR A 228 -12.34 5.35 0.44
C THR A 228 -13.52 6.28 0.63
N TYR A 229 -14.29 6.06 1.69
CA TYR A 229 -15.39 6.96 2.04
C TYR A 229 -14.85 8.36 2.37
N PRO A 230 -15.59 9.43 2.02
CA PRO A 230 -15.26 10.76 2.50
C PRO A 230 -15.16 10.77 4.04
N ARG A 231 -14.28 11.61 4.59
CA ARG A 231 -14.14 11.84 6.04
C ARG A 231 -13.67 10.61 6.84
N THR A 232 -12.85 9.75 6.25
CA THR A 232 -12.33 8.52 6.87
C THR A 232 -11.21 8.75 7.88
N TYR A 233 -10.30 9.70 7.60
CA TYR A 233 -9.05 9.85 8.36
C TYR A 233 -9.09 11.00 9.36
N ASP A 234 -8.55 10.74 10.56
CA ASP A 234 -8.33 11.73 11.62
C ASP A 234 -7.08 12.56 11.34
N LEU A 235 -6.04 11.92 10.78
CA LEU A 235 -4.80 12.57 10.37
C LEU A 235 -4.35 12.09 8.99
N ILE A 236 -3.94 13.02 8.14
CA ILE A 236 -3.29 12.74 6.86
C ILE A 236 -1.88 13.32 6.89
N HIS A 237 -0.90 12.46 6.71
CA HIS A 237 0.50 12.80 6.64
C HIS A 237 1.00 12.69 5.20
N VAL A 238 1.77 13.68 4.75
CA VAL A 238 2.38 13.70 3.43
C VAL A 238 3.79 14.25 3.50
N ALA A 239 4.77 13.46 3.06
CA ALA A 239 6.11 13.95 2.77
C ALA A 239 6.29 14.14 1.26
N SER A 240 6.81 15.30 0.85
CA SER A 240 7.07 15.63 -0.55
C SER A 240 5.81 15.57 -1.44
N ILE A 241 4.75 16.29 -1.06
CA ILE A 241 3.46 16.30 -1.75
C ILE A 241 3.59 16.68 -3.24
N GLU A 242 4.48 17.61 -3.59
CA GLU A 242 4.66 18.00 -5.00
C GLU A 242 5.19 16.82 -5.83
N SER A 243 5.95 15.92 -5.20
CA SER A 243 6.49 14.74 -5.87
C SER A 243 5.44 13.68 -6.21
N LEU A 244 4.22 13.79 -5.65
CA LEU A 244 3.10 12.88 -5.95
C LEU A 244 2.42 13.24 -7.27
N ILE A 245 2.44 14.51 -7.65
CA ILE A 245 1.80 15.03 -8.87
C ILE A 245 2.79 15.24 -10.02
N ARG A 246 4.10 15.15 -9.77
CA ARG A 246 5.13 15.27 -10.82
C ARG A 246 5.50 13.93 -11.42
N ASP A 247 5.80 13.94 -12.71
CA ASP A 247 6.41 12.81 -13.39
C ASP A 247 7.92 12.75 -13.05
N PRO A 248 8.45 11.61 -12.57
CA PRO A 248 9.84 11.52 -12.15
C PRO A 248 10.86 11.77 -13.27
N ALA A 249 10.53 11.38 -14.51
CA ALA A 249 11.42 11.47 -15.65
C ALA A 249 11.40 12.86 -16.30
N SER A 250 10.21 13.34 -16.67
CA SER A 250 10.04 14.62 -17.36
C SER A 250 9.95 15.84 -16.45
N ARG A 251 9.76 15.63 -15.13
CA ARG A 251 9.51 16.67 -14.11
C ARG A 251 8.26 17.52 -14.35
N LYS A 252 7.46 17.21 -15.38
CA LYS A 252 6.19 17.88 -15.66
C LYS A 252 5.11 17.46 -14.67
N SER A 253 4.13 18.34 -14.45
CA SER A 253 2.95 17.99 -13.65
C SER A 253 2.08 17.00 -14.42
N ARG A 254 1.62 15.95 -13.75
CA ARG A 254 0.67 14.97 -14.27
C ARG A 254 -0.77 15.38 -13.98
N CYS A 255 -0.98 16.00 -12.83
CA CYS A 255 -2.25 16.58 -12.39
C CYS A 255 -1.99 17.85 -11.58
N ASN A 256 -3.06 18.53 -11.16
CA ASN A 256 -2.96 19.77 -10.41
C ASN A 256 -2.84 19.51 -8.90
N LEU A 257 -2.05 20.32 -8.20
CA LEU A 257 -1.97 20.30 -6.73
C LEU A 257 -3.33 20.61 -6.08
N VAL A 258 -4.16 21.44 -6.73
CA VAL A 258 -5.52 21.73 -6.28
C VAL A 258 -6.36 20.47 -6.21
N ASP A 259 -6.31 19.61 -7.24
CA ASP A 259 -7.08 18.37 -7.28
C ASP A 259 -6.66 17.42 -6.15
N LEU A 260 -5.35 17.29 -5.92
CA LEU A 260 -4.83 16.49 -4.80
C LEU A 260 -5.26 17.05 -3.45
N MET A 261 -5.21 18.38 -3.26
CA MET A 261 -5.64 19.02 -2.02
C MET A 261 -7.15 18.88 -1.76
N VAL A 262 -7.97 18.92 -2.81
CA VAL A 262 -9.42 18.65 -2.72
C VAL A 262 -9.68 17.19 -2.38
N GLU A 263 -8.91 16.26 -2.92
CA GLU A 263 -9.01 14.85 -2.54
C GLU A 263 -8.63 14.63 -1.06
N ILE A 264 -7.55 15.26 -0.59
CA ILE A 264 -7.17 15.27 0.84
C ILE A 264 -8.33 15.84 1.68
N ASP A 265 -8.95 16.95 1.25
CA ASP A 265 -10.12 17.49 1.94
C ASP A 265 -11.26 16.48 1.99
N ARG A 266 -11.59 15.82 0.87
CA ARG A 266 -12.68 14.85 0.80
C ARG A 266 -12.51 13.73 1.82
N ILE A 267 -11.32 13.15 1.93
CA ILE A 267 -11.06 11.98 2.80
C ILE A 267 -10.74 12.35 4.25
N LEU A 268 -10.36 13.62 4.52
CA LEU A 268 -10.15 14.10 5.87
C LEU A 268 -11.47 14.41 6.57
N ARG A 269 -11.62 13.91 7.80
CA ARG A 269 -12.80 14.23 8.60
C ARG A 269 -12.79 15.70 9.06
N PRO A 270 -13.95 16.30 9.33
CA PRO A 270 -14.01 17.57 10.04
C PRO A 270 -13.34 17.47 11.41
N GLY A 271 -12.55 18.49 11.76
CA GLY A 271 -11.67 18.48 12.93
C GLY A 271 -10.38 17.67 12.75
N GLY A 272 -10.23 16.96 11.62
CA GLY A 272 -9.02 16.22 11.27
C GLY A 272 -7.85 17.14 10.97
N THR A 273 -6.64 16.60 11.06
CA THR A 273 -5.37 17.32 10.88
C THR A 273 -4.62 16.83 9.64
N VAL A 274 -4.04 17.75 8.88
CA VAL A 274 -3.11 17.44 7.78
C VAL A 274 -1.72 17.92 8.18
N VAL A 275 -0.73 17.08 7.94
CA VAL A 275 0.69 17.38 8.15
C VAL A 275 1.42 17.19 6.83
N ILE A 276 1.89 18.28 6.24
CA ILE A 276 2.62 18.27 4.97
C ILE A 276 4.05 18.75 5.23
N ARG A 277 5.05 17.93 4.91
CA ARG A 277 6.46 18.34 4.92
C ARG A 277 6.96 18.43 3.47
N ASP A 278 7.40 19.61 3.06
CA ASP A 278 7.96 19.85 1.72
C ASP A 278 8.86 21.12 1.72
N SER A 279 9.40 21.48 0.56
CA SER A 279 10.13 22.72 0.33
C SER A 279 9.28 23.97 0.64
N PRO A 280 9.90 25.09 1.05
CA PRO A 280 9.17 26.31 1.39
C PRO A 280 8.28 26.82 0.24
N GLU A 281 8.74 26.69 -1.00
CA GLU A 281 8.02 27.12 -2.19
C GLU A 281 6.76 26.29 -2.44
N VAL A 282 6.80 24.99 -2.13
CA VAL A 282 5.62 24.11 -2.19
C VAL A 282 4.67 24.42 -1.03
N ILE A 283 5.20 24.63 0.18
CA ILE A 283 4.39 24.98 1.35
C ILE A 283 3.61 26.29 1.15
N ASP A 284 4.20 27.30 0.50
CA ASP A 284 3.48 28.54 0.15
C ASP A 284 2.29 28.27 -0.79
N LYS A 285 2.48 27.44 -1.83
CA LYS A 285 1.38 27.03 -2.73
C LYS A 285 0.29 26.27 -2.00
N VAL A 286 0.67 25.29 -1.17
CA VAL A 286 -0.25 24.52 -0.32
C VAL A 286 -1.04 25.44 0.60
N GLY A 287 -0.40 26.43 1.21
CA GLY A 287 -1.03 27.41 2.09
C GLY A 287 -2.13 28.22 1.41
N ARG A 288 -1.89 28.68 0.17
CA ARG A 288 -2.90 29.40 -0.62
C ARG A 288 -4.13 28.53 -0.91
N ILE A 289 -3.92 27.28 -1.30
CA ILE A 289 -5.02 26.33 -1.57
C ILE A 289 -5.76 25.98 -0.29
N ALA A 290 -5.04 25.72 0.80
CA ALA A 290 -5.61 25.43 2.12
C ALA A 290 -6.50 26.57 2.62
N HIS A 291 -6.12 27.83 2.37
CA HIS A 291 -6.97 28.98 2.68
C HIS A 291 -8.25 29.00 1.82
N ALA A 292 -8.15 28.66 0.52
CA ALA A 292 -9.31 28.58 -0.37
C ALA A 292 -10.30 27.48 0.04
N VAL A 293 -9.82 26.32 0.49
CA VAL A 293 -10.63 25.26 1.12
C VAL A 293 -10.90 25.50 2.61
N ARG A 294 -10.51 26.70 3.09
CA ARG A 294 -10.81 27.28 4.41
C ARG A 294 -10.30 26.44 5.60
N TRP A 295 -9.20 25.72 5.41
CA TRP A 295 -8.46 25.12 6.51
C TRP A 295 -7.78 26.21 7.35
N THR A 296 -7.56 25.92 8.63
CA THR A 296 -6.73 26.77 9.48
C THR A 296 -5.36 26.14 9.60
N ALA A 297 -4.33 26.87 9.21
CA ALA A 297 -2.99 26.34 9.05
C ALA A 297 -1.94 27.15 9.81
N THR A 298 -0.85 26.46 10.15
CA THR A 298 0.36 27.00 10.76
C THR A 298 1.56 26.37 10.07
N ILE A 299 2.62 27.16 9.90
CA ILE A 299 3.88 26.70 9.29
C ILE A 299 4.92 26.65 10.40
N HIS A 300 5.64 25.54 10.47
CA HIS A 300 6.64 25.25 11.47
C HIS A 300 7.98 24.94 10.82
N GLU A 301 9.05 25.17 11.58
CA GLU A 301 10.37 24.68 11.22
C GLU A 301 10.43 23.16 11.32
N LYS A 302 11.37 22.57 10.60
CA LYS A 302 11.73 21.15 10.75
C LYS A 302 12.44 20.89 12.08
N GLU A 303 12.54 19.62 12.44
CA GLU A 303 13.27 19.17 13.62
C GLU A 303 14.74 19.61 13.59
N PRO A 304 15.36 19.96 14.75
CA PRO A 304 16.79 20.24 14.84
C PRO A 304 17.63 19.10 14.26
N GLU A 305 18.81 19.41 13.73
CA GLU A 305 19.75 18.45 13.12
C GLU A 305 19.26 17.78 11.82
N SER A 306 18.03 18.06 11.37
CA SER A 306 17.57 17.66 10.05
C SER A 306 18.32 18.44 8.97
N HIS A 307 18.80 17.79 7.91
CA HIS A 307 19.41 18.47 6.76
C HIS A 307 18.35 18.99 5.77
N GLY A 308 18.69 19.92 4.87
CA GLY A 308 17.77 20.44 3.84
C GLY A 308 17.04 21.75 4.19
N ARG A 309 16.05 22.15 3.39
CA ARG A 309 15.29 23.41 3.57
C ARG A 309 13.79 23.19 3.85
N GLU A 310 13.40 21.98 4.21
CA GLU A 310 12.00 21.60 4.41
C GLU A 310 11.31 22.42 5.51
N LYS A 311 10.02 22.73 5.31
CA LYS A 311 9.11 23.28 6.30
C LYS A 311 7.98 22.29 6.56
N ILE A 312 7.29 22.45 7.69
CA ILE A 312 6.16 21.61 8.06
C ILE A 312 4.91 22.46 8.11
N PHE A 313 3.95 22.16 7.26
CA PHE A 313 2.63 22.75 7.24
C PHE A 313 1.67 21.87 8.03
N VAL A 314 1.08 22.42 9.08
CA VAL A 314 0.07 21.75 9.92
C VAL A 314 -1.24 22.51 9.76
N ALA A 315 -2.28 21.81 9.32
CA ALA A 315 -3.60 22.41 9.14
C ALA A 315 -4.72 21.54 9.72
N SER A 316 -5.80 22.19 10.14
CA SER A 316 -7.01 21.52 10.60
C SER A 316 -8.20 21.91 9.74
N LYS A 317 -9.00 20.91 9.37
CA LYS A 317 -10.24 21.11 8.63
C LYS A 317 -11.37 21.52 9.56
N LYS A 318 -12.03 22.64 9.26
CA LYS A 318 -13.21 23.09 10.00
C LYS A 318 -14.45 22.28 9.62
N PHE A 319 -15.37 22.12 10.57
CA PHE A 319 -16.71 21.62 10.27
C PHE A 319 -17.55 22.74 9.67
N TRP A 320 -18.00 22.54 8.43
CA TRP A 320 -18.87 23.48 7.73
C TRP A 320 -20.32 23.10 7.99
N LYS A 321 -21.12 24.06 8.48
CA LYS A 321 -22.57 24.05 8.33
C LYS A 321 -22.92 25.08 7.27
N LEU A 322 -23.82 24.75 6.35
CA LEU A 322 -24.48 25.79 5.57
C LEU A 322 -25.18 26.71 6.57
N PRO A 323 -25.13 28.04 6.38
CA PRO A 323 -25.99 28.93 7.14
C PRO A 323 -27.42 28.40 7.00
N SER A 324 -28.13 28.22 8.11
CA SER A 324 -29.56 27.98 8.03
C SER A 324 -30.16 29.15 7.27
N SER A 325 -30.78 28.89 6.12
CA SER A 325 -31.59 29.90 5.44
C SER A 325 -32.64 30.35 6.45
N SER A 326 -32.56 31.60 6.89
CA SER A 326 -33.64 32.26 7.59
C SER A 326 -34.81 32.26 6.61
N HIS A 327 -35.80 31.41 6.87
CA HIS A 327 -37.09 31.45 6.17
C HIS A 327 -37.96 32.54 6.77
#